data_AF-A0A1I7S7T6-F1
#
_entry.id   AF-A0A1I7S7T6-F1
#
_cell.length_a   1.000
_cell.length_b   1.000
_cell.length_c   1.000
_cell.angle_alpha   90.00
_cell.angle_beta   90.00
_cell.angle_gamma   90.00
#
_symmetry.space_group_name_H-M   'P 1'
#
loop_
_entity.id
_entity.type
_entity.pdbx_description
1 polymer ?
#
loop_
_entity_poly.entity_id
_entity_poly.type
_entity_poly.pdbx_seq_one_letter_code
_entity_poly.pdbx_strand_id
1 'polypeptide(L)'
;MCTVIGPVTLFPIPCFFGVNAGSTIQDPPLMAYFFVGIFSLIGKMSSMVFQIEHRYMQAQPASSKYRVFCSLSAKTEILIRAGYILLISLLVLGPFALFLPNQEEEQSFLARSDPVLAEVIRTRPIKCFSPGVDPTFIFICPSLLIFFTMCFGWGALLLIYNSIHRSQLTAKTRRLQMMLFWSIFAQNINLSALLYLPTLLFLCGHIFGLRNMPTINVFCFFVLFVHTSVDCCMILYFIGPYRRFVLKVFCGVLQKERYGSSVLVTSRIWQSEPSRVKVVL
;
A
#
# COMPACT_ATOMS: atom_id res chain seq x y z
N MET A 1 12.84 12.01 8.90
CA MET A 1 11.36 11.92 8.84
C MET A 1 10.90 10.63 9.53
N CYS A 2 11.17 10.50 10.83
CA CYS A 2 10.76 9.36 11.68
C CYS A 2 9.61 9.75 12.63
N THR A 3 8.89 10.83 12.32
CA THR A 3 7.86 11.42 13.18
C THR A 3 6.51 10.70 13.12
N VAL A 4 6.35 9.70 12.25
CA VAL A 4 5.13 8.90 12.17
C VAL A 4 5.34 7.63 12.98
N ILE A 5 5.00 7.64 14.27
CA ILE A 5 4.82 6.37 15.00
C ILE A 5 3.33 6.06 15.03
N GLY A 6 3.02 4.83 14.62
CA GLY A 6 1.67 4.32 14.41
C GLY A 6 0.95 3.90 15.69
N PRO A 7 -0.24 3.28 15.58
CA PRO A 7 -0.97 2.79 16.73
C PRO A 7 -0.22 1.63 17.40
N VAL A 8 -0.02 1.71 18.71
CA VAL A 8 0.49 0.59 19.52
C VAL A 8 -0.71 -0.11 20.12
N THR A 9 -0.94 -1.37 19.75
CA THR A 9 -2.00 -2.18 20.36
C THR A 9 -1.57 -2.70 21.73
N LEU A 10 -2.51 -2.68 22.67
CA LEU A 10 -2.36 -3.06 24.06
C LEU A 10 -2.74 -4.53 24.25
N PHE A 11 -1.90 -5.45 23.81
CA PHE A 11 -2.21 -6.88 23.94
C PHE A 11 -2.31 -7.32 25.42
N PRO A 12 -3.28 -8.19 25.81
CA PRO A 12 -4.29 -8.90 24.99
C PRO A 12 -5.54 -8.09 24.62
N ILE A 13 -5.62 -6.87 25.11
CA ILE A 13 -6.81 -6.05 25.05
C ILE A 13 -6.92 -5.45 23.63
N PRO A 14 -8.11 -5.46 23.03
CA PRO A 14 -8.34 -4.91 21.69
C PRO A 14 -8.41 -3.38 21.70
N CYS A 15 -7.40 -2.75 22.29
CA CYS A 15 -7.25 -1.30 22.32
C CYS A 15 -5.89 -0.89 21.78
N PHE A 16 -5.77 0.35 21.35
CA PHE A 16 -4.55 0.94 20.88
C PHE A 16 -4.42 2.38 21.35
N PHE A 17 -3.18 2.88 21.36
CA PHE A 17 -2.90 4.30 21.58
C PHE A 17 -1.88 4.79 20.55
N GLY A 18 -1.95 6.08 20.24
CA GLY A 18 -0.97 6.73 19.38
C GLY A 18 0.34 7.03 20.12
N VAL A 19 1.45 7.01 19.40
CA VAL A 19 2.79 7.34 19.91
C VAL A 19 3.41 8.50 19.11
N ASN A 20 4.04 9.43 19.83
CA ASN A 20 4.45 10.77 19.40
C ASN A 20 3.46 11.56 18.52
N ALA A 21 3.61 11.64 17.19
CA ALA A 21 2.66 12.46 16.42
C ALA A 21 1.21 11.98 16.58
N GLY A 22 1.00 10.68 16.85
CA GLY A 22 -0.32 10.15 17.18
C GLY A 22 -0.81 10.47 18.58
N SER A 23 0.07 10.81 19.54
CA SER A 23 -0.35 11.10 20.92
C SER A 23 -0.90 12.51 21.12
N THR A 24 -0.68 13.42 20.16
CA THR A 24 -1.24 14.78 20.19
C THR A 24 -2.60 14.87 19.47
N ILE A 25 -3.00 13.82 18.77
CA ILE A 25 -4.24 13.77 18.00
C ILE A 25 -5.40 13.44 18.96
N GLN A 26 -6.39 14.33 19.03
CA GLN A 26 -7.61 14.11 19.82
C GLN A 26 -8.52 13.04 19.20
N ASP A 27 -9.65 12.78 19.87
CA ASP A 27 -10.33 11.50 19.83
C ASP A 27 -11.21 11.16 18.60
N PRO A 28 -11.70 12.10 17.76
CA PRO A 28 -12.30 11.68 16.49
C PRO A 28 -11.26 11.32 15.41
N PRO A 29 -10.20 12.11 15.17
CA PRO A 29 -9.25 11.81 14.10
C PRO A 29 -8.45 10.51 14.28
N LEU A 30 -8.12 10.10 15.52
CA LEU A 30 -7.31 8.90 15.76
C LEU A 30 -7.98 7.61 15.20
N MET A 31 -9.29 7.46 15.42
CA MET A 31 -10.05 6.35 14.84
C MET A 31 -10.13 6.44 13.31
N ALA A 32 -10.33 7.65 12.76
CA ALA A 32 -10.34 7.85 11.32
C ALA A 32 -9.00 7.44 10.68
N TYR A 33 -7.86 7.77 11.30
CA TYR A 33 -6.54 7.33 10.85
C TYR A 33 -6.40 5.81 10.83
N PHE A 34 -6.93 5.12 11.84
CA PHE A 34 -6.92 3.65 11.89
C PHE A 34 -7.69 3.05 10.70
N PHE A 35 -8.93 3.51 10.47
CA PHE A 35 -9.75 3.04 9.34
C PHE A 35 -9.15 3.37 7.97
N VAL A 36 -8.58 4.57 7.81
CA VAL A 36 -7.85 4.95 6.59
C VAL A 36 -6.63 4.05 6.36
N GLY A 37 -5.92 3.69 7.43
CA GLY A 37 -4.81 2.75 7.37
C GLY A 37 -5.24 1.38 6.84
N ILE A 38 -6.30 0.80 7.41
CA ILE A 38 -6.85 -0.49 6.95
C ILE A 38 -7.35 -0.37 5.50
N PHE A 39 -8.07 0.68 5.16
CA PHE A 39 -8.55 0.90 3.79
C PHE A 39 -7.39 1.01 2.78
N SER A 40 -6.31 1.71 3.16
CA SER A 40 -5.09 1.80 2.35
C SER A 40 -4.44 0.42 2.14
N LEU A 41 -4.41 -0.43 3.17
CA LEU A 41 -3.91 -1.81 3.04
C LEU A 41 -4.77 -2.62 2.06
N ILE A 42 -6.10 -2.54 2.17
CA ILE A 42 -7.04 -3.20 1.24
C ILE A 42 -6.81 -2.71 -0.19
N GLY A 43 -6.69 -1.40 -0.38
CA GLY A 43 -6.40 -0.80 -1.69
C GLY A 43 -5.09 -1.32 -2.27
N LYS A 44 -4.03 -1.39 -1.46
CA LYS A 44 -2.72 -1.92 -1.90
C LYS A 44 -2.81 -3.39 -2.30
N MET A 45 -3.41 -4.24 -1.48
CA MET A 45 -3.60 -5.67 -1.78
C MET A 45 -4.41 -5.87 -3.06
N SER A 46 -5.53 -5.15 -3.21
CA SER A 46 -6.39 -5.21 -4.39
C SER A 46 -5.66 -4.74 -5.65
N SER A 47 -4.85 -3.68 -5.55
CA SER A 47 -4.06 -3.18 -6.67
C SER A 47 -3.08 -4.23 -7.21
N MET A 48 -2.48 -5.02 -6.32
CA MET A 48 -1.58 -6.11 -6.72
C MET A 48 -2.34 -7.23 -7.43
N VAL A 49 -3.51 -7.63 -6.90
CA VAL A 49 -4.37 -8.64 -7.53
C VAL A 49 -4.75 -8.20 -8.95
N PHE A 50 -5.21 -6.96 -9.13
CA PHE A 50 -5.55 -6.43 -10.45
C PHE A 50 -4.35 -6.35 -11.39
N GLN A 51 -3.17 -6.02 -10.87
CA GLN A 51 -1.94 -6.00 -11.67
C GLN A 51 -1.55 -7.41 -12.14
N ILE A 52 -1.65 -8.41 -11.27
CA ILE A 52 -1.40 -9.82 -11.60
C ILE A 52 -2.42 -10.30 -12.63
N GLU A 53 -3.71 -10.05 -12.41
CA GLU A 53 -4.80 -10.40 -13.32
C GLU A 53 -4.58 -9.80 -14.72
N HIS A 54 -4.32 -8.50 -14.78
CA HIS A 54 -4.06 -7.81 -16.04
C HIS A 54 -2.84 -8.40 -16.77
N ARG A 55 -1.78 -8.78 -16.05
CA ARG A 55 -0.61 -9.46 -16.66
C ARG A 55 -0.94 -10.87 -17.13
N TYR A 56 -1.75 -11.60 -16.38
CA TYR A 56 -2.23 -12.91 -16.79
C TYR A 56 -3.05 -12.80 -18.08
N MET A 57 -3.99 -11.85 -18.19
CA MET A 57 -4.73 -11.58 -19.42
C MET A 57 -3.81 -11.30 -20.63
N GLN A 58 -2.75 -10.52 -20.43
CA GLN A 58 -1.78 -10.21 -21.49
C GLN A 58 -0.90 -11.39 -21.90
N ALA A 59 -0.70 -12.37 -21.02
CA ALA A 59 0.07 -13.58 -21.31
C ALA A 59 -0.74 -14.65 -22.07
N GLN A 60 -2.07 -14.52 -22.12
CA GLN A 60 -2.97 -15.45 -22.78
C GLN A 60 -3.06 -15.22 -24.31
N PRO A 61 -3.22 -16.29 -25.11
CA PRO A 61 -3.45 -16.16 -26.55
C PRO A 61 -4.77 -15.44 -26.84
N ALA A 62 -4.87 -14.81 -28.02
CA ALA A 62 -6.05 -14.06 -28.43
C ALA A 62 -7.34 -14.91 -28.47
N SER A 63 -7.21 -16.21 -28.71
CA SER A 63 -8.32 -17.18 -28.73
C SER A 63 -8.75 -17.69 -27.36
N SER A 64 -8.07 -17.29 -26.28
CA SER A 64 -8.41 -17.76 -24.93
C SER A 64 -9.79 -17.25 -24.50
N LYS A 65 -10.66 -18.17 -24.08
CA LYS A 65 -12.00 -17.84 -23.55
C LYS A 65 -11.93 -16.82 -22.41
N TYR A 66 -10.89 -16.92 -21.57
CA TYR A 66 -10.68 -16.00 -20.47
C TYR A 66 -10.45 -14.56 -20.97
N ARG A 67 -9.65 -14.38 -22.03
CA ARG A 67 -9.39 -13.05 -22.60
C ARG A 67 -10.62 -12.45 -23.24
N VAL A 68 -11.45 -13.26 -23.91
CA VAL A 68 -12.72 -12.81 -24.50
C VAL A 68 -13.71 -12.42 -23.40
N PHE A 69 -13.82 -13.23 -22.35
CA PHE A 69 -14.68 -12.94 -21.21
C PHE A 69 -14.28 -11.64 -20.48
N CYS A 70 -12.97 -11.45 -20.28
CA CYS A 70 -12.43 -10.26 -19.60
C CYS A 70 -12.23 -9.05 -20.51
N SER A 71 -12.52 -9.11 -21.83
CA SER A 71 -12.47 -7.92 -22.71
C SER A 71 -13.73 -7.07 -22.57
N LEU A 72 -14.05 -6.71 -21.33
CA LEU A 72 -15.17 -5.85 -21.00
C LEU A 72 -14.86 -4.41 -21.41
N SER A 73 -15.91 -3.59 -21.54
CA SER A 73 -15.73 -2.14 -21.72
C SER A 73 -14.95 -1.56 -20.54
N ALA A 74 -14.08 -0.58 -20.79
CA ALA A 74 -13.26 0.06 -19.75
C ALA A 74 -14.11 0.59 -18.58
N LYS A 75 -15.33 1.08 -18.85
CA LYS A 75 -16.27 1.52 -17.81
C LYS A 75 -16.72 0.37 -16.91
N THR A 76 -17.03 -0.78 -17.52
CA THR A 76 -17.45 -1.99 -16.80
C THR A 76 -16.30 -2.56 -15.97
N GLU A 77 -15.07 -2.56 -16.49
CA GLU A 77 -13.88 -2.98 -15.76
C GLU A 77 -13.64 -2.11 -14.50
N ILE A 78 -13.75 -0.79 -14.64
CA ILE A 78 -13.63 0.14 -13.49
C ILE A 78 -14.74 -0.14 -12.47
N LEU A 79 -15.98 -0.31 -12.92
CA LEU A 79 -17.11 -0.56 -12.03
C LEU A 79 -16.95 -1.88 -11.25
N ILE A 80 -16.53 -2.96 -11.92
CA ILE A 80 -16.28 -4.25 -11.26
C ILE A 80 -15.15 -4.13 -10.24
N ARG A 81 -14.05 -3.45 -10.58
CA ARG A 81 -12.93 -3.26 -9.65
C ARG A 81 -13.31 -2.39 -8.45
N ALA A 82 -14.07 -1.33 -8.66
CA ALA A 82 -14.60 -0.50 -7.58
C ALA A 82 -15.54 -1.30 -6.68
N GLY A 83 -16.45 -2.08 -7.27
CA GLY A 83 -17.34 -2.98 -6.54
C GLY A 83 -16.59 -4.05 -5.73
N TYR A 84 -15.52 -4.62 -6.30
CA TYR A 84 -14.64 -5.56 -5.60
C TYR A 84 -13.97 -4.91 -4.39
N ILE A 85 -13.33 -3.74 -4.56
CA ILE A 85 -12.69 -3.03 -3.43
C ILE A 85 -13.73 -2.73 -2.35
N LEU A 86 -14.89 -2.20 -2.73
CA LEU A 86 -15.96 -1.89 -1.78
C LEU A 86 -16.43 -3.13 -1.01
N LEU A 87 -16.62 -4.26 -1.71
CA LEU A 87 -17.00 -5.53 -1.08
C LEU A 87 -15.95 -6.00 -0.06
N ILE A 88 -14.67 -6.01 -0.44
CA ILE A 88 -13.59 -6.40 0.48
C ILE A 88 -13.50 -5.42 1.67
N SER A 89 -13.66 -4.12 1.42
CA SER A 89 -13.71 -3.10 2.48
C SER A 89 -14.87 -3.34 3.44
N LEU A 90 -16.07 -3.65 2.96
CA LEU A 90 -17.22 -3.96 3.81
C LEU A 90 -17.00 -5.25 4.61
N LEU A 91 -16.43 -6.29 4.01
CA LEU A 91 -16.15 -7.55 4.70
C LEU A 91 -15.11 -7.38 5.82
N VAL A 92 -14.08 -6.56 5.60
CA VAL A 92 -13.00 -6.34 6.57
C VAL A 92 -13.40 -5.30 7.61
N LEU A 93 -13.93 -4.14 7.20
CA LEU A 93 -14.24 -3.02 8.08
C LEU A 93 -15.60 -3.13 8.77
N GLY A 94 -16.54 -3.87 8.17
CA GLY A 94 -17.89 -4.06 8.71
C GLY A 94 -17.88 -4.58 10.15
N PRO A 95 -17.15 -5.67 10.46
CA PRO A 95 -17.02 -6.15 11.83
C PRO A 95 -16.47 -5.08 12.80
N PHE A 96 -15.41 -4.36 12.43
CA PHE A 96 -14.87 -3.29 13.29
C PHE A 96 -15.88 -2.16 13.55
N ALA A 97 -16.71 -1.82 12.55
CA ALA A 97 -17.72 -0.78 12.70
C ALA A 97 -18.93 -1.25 13.53
N LEU A 98 -19.36 -2.50 13.35
CA LEU A 98 -20.52 -3.07 14.05
C LEU A 98 -20.22 -3.41 15.51
N PHE A 99 -18.98 -3.83 15.80
CA PHE A 99 -18.53 -4.21 17.14
C PHE A 99 -17.70 -3.10 17.81
N LEU A 100 -17.88 -1.83 17.42
CA LEU A 100 -17.19 -0.72 18.05
C LEU A 100 -17.80 -0.46 19.45
N PRO A 101 -17.06 -0.64 20.56
CA PRO A 101 -17.61 -0.50 21.89
C PRO A 101 -17.80 0.98 22.28
N ASN A 102 -18.69 1.22 23.25
CA ASN A 102 -18.73 2.49 23.98
C ASN A 102 -17.39 2.67 24.72
N GLN A 103 -16.61 3.67 24.31
CA GLN A 103 -15.24 3.86 24.78
C GLN A 103 -15.17 4.16 26.28
N GLU A 104 -16.13 4.91 26.82
CA GLU A 104 -16.14 5.29 28.24
C GLU A 104 -16.41 4.08 29.14
N GLU A 105 -17.40 3.26 28.75
CA GLU A 105 -17.75 2.04 29.47
C GLU A 105 -16.59 1.04 29.45
N GLU A 106 -16.01 0.79 28.28
CA GLU A 106 -14.90 -0.17 28.13
C GLU A 106 -13.65 0.31 28.87
N GLN A 107 -13.28 1.58 28.77
CA GLN A 107 -12.15 2.12 29.54
C GLN A 107 -12.39 2.03 31.05
N SER A 108 -13.62 2.29 31.52
CA SER A 108 -13.96 2.15 32.94
C SER A 108 -13.90 0.69 33.42
N PHE A 109 -14.25 -0.26 32.56
CA PHE A 109 -14.15 -1.69 32.83
C PHE A 109 -12.68 -2.10 32.93
N LEU A 110 -11.88 -1.72 31.93
CA LEU A 110 -10.46 -1.99 31.85
C LEU A 110 -9.65 -1.39 33.01
N ALA A 111 -9.94 -0.15 33.39
CA ALA A 111 -9.31 0.51 34.54
C ALA A 111 -9.63 -0.17 35.88
N ARG A 112 -10.78 -0.85 36.00
CA ARG A 112 -11.14 -1.63 37.18
C ARG A 112 -10.51 -3.01 37.19
N SER A 113 -10.27 -3.60 36.03
CA SER A 113 -9.69 -4.94 35.90
C SER A 113 -8.19 -4.98 36.16
N ASP A 114 -7.43 -3.95 35.76
CA ASP A 114 -5.97 -3.90 35.93
C ASP A 114 -5.49 -2.49 36.35
N PRO A 115 -4.86 -2.34 37.53
CA PRO A 115 -4.37 -1.04 38.00
C PRO A 115 -3.23 -0.47 37.14
N VAL A 116 -2.42 -1.31 36.47
CA VAL A 116 -1.37 -0.85 35.57
C VAL A 116 -2.01 -0.22 34.33
N LEU A 117 -3.04 -0.86 33.80
CA LEU A 117 -3.78 -0.34 32.66
C LEU A 117 -4.53 0.96 32.99
N ALA A 118 -5.05 1.08 34.21
CA ALA A 118 -5.66 2.31 34.70
C ALA A 118 -4.69 3.50 34.61
N GLU A 119 -3.41 3.28 34.92
CA GLU A 119 -2.37 4.31 34.79
C GLU A 119 -2.09 4.66 33.33
N VAL A 120 -2.09 3.68 32.42
CA VAL A 120 -1.94 3.95 30.98
C VAL A 120 -3.13 4.74 30.43
N ILE A 121 -4.37 4.40 30.84
CA ILE A 121 -5.60 5.12 30.44
C ILE A 121 -5.56 6.58 30.93
N ARG A 122 -5.08 6.82 32.14
CA ARG A 122 -4.94 8.18 32.69
C ARG A 122 -3.88 9.00 31.96
N THR A 123 -2.79 8.36 31.54
CA THR A 123 -1.66 9.05 30.92
C THR A 123 -1.79 9.20 29.41
N ARG A 124 -2.58 8.37 28.74
CA ARG A 124 -2.71 8.35 27.27
C ARG A 124 -4.14 8.08 26.80
N PRO A 125 -4.61 8.75 25.74
CA PRO A 125 -5.90 8.44 25.14
C PRO A 125 -5.82 7.06 24.47
N ILE A 126 -6.51 6.08 25.06
CA ILE A 126 -6.63 4.71 24.55
C ILE A 126 -7.95 4.57 23.78
N LYS A 127 -7.93 3.84 22.68
CA LYS A 127 -9.10 3.55 21.86
C LYS A 127 -9.27 2.06 21.65
N CYS A 128 -10.45 1.55 21.91
CA CYS A 128 -10.79 0.13 21.81
C CYS A 128 -11.61 -0.13 20.55
N PHE A 129 -11.25 -1.17 19.80
CA PHE A 129 -11.92 -1.54 18.53
C PHE A 129 -12.80 -2.78 18.66
N SER A 130 -12.86 -3.40 19.83
CA SER A 130 -13.75 -4.51 20.17
C SER A 130 -14.13 -4.43 21.64
N PRO A 131 -15.36 -4.81 22.03
CA PRO A 131 -15.70 -5.03 23.43
C PRO A 131 -14.97 -6.26 23.99
N GLY A 132 -14.67 -6.24 25.28
CA GLY A 132 -14.17 -7.38 26.02
C GLY A 132 -12.73 -7.78 25.69
N VAL A 133 -12.39 -9.03 26.03
CA VAL A 133 -10.99 -9.53 26.02
C VAL A 133 -10.65 -10.44 24.84
N ASP A 134 -11.64 -10.89 24.06
CA ASP A 134 -11.42 -11.83 22.95
C ASP A 134 -11.70 -11.20 21.58
N PRO A 135 -10.68 -10.69 20.88
CA PRO A 135 -10.83 -10.13 19.54
C PRO A 135 -10.73 -11.16 18.42
N THR A 136 -10.72 -12.46 18.73
CA THR A 136 -10.47 -13.53 17.74
C THR A 136 -11.42 -13.45 16.55
N PHE A 137 -12.71 -13.19 16.80
CA PHE A 137 -13.73 -13.10 15.75
C PHE A 137 -13.49 -11.95 14.77
N ILE A 138 -12.94 -10.82 15.23
CA ILE A 138 -12.67 -9.66 14.38
C ILE A 138 -11.42 -9.89 13.53
N PHE A 139 -10.42 -10.59 14.07
CA PHE A 139 -9.14 -10.81 13.38
C PHE A 139 -9.08 -12.05 12.51
N ILE A 140 -9.94 -13.05 12.72
CA ILE A 140 -9.91 -14.29 11.94
C ILE A 140 -10.19 -14.05 10.46
N CYS A 141 -11.21 -13.25 10.13
CA CYS A 141 -11.60 -12.99 8.74
C CYS A 141 -10.50 -12.25 7.95
N PRO A 142 -9.95 -11.11 8.43
CA PRO A 142 -8.81 -10.46 7.80
C PRO A 142 -7.57 -11.36 7.66
N SER A 143 -7.29 -12.19 8.67
CA SER A 143 -6.14 -13.10 8.63
C SER A 143 -6.26 -14.13 7.51
N LEU A 144 -7.44 -14.77 7.40
CA LEU A 144 -7.72 -15.73 6.33
C LEU A 144 -7.66 -15.05 4.96
N LEU A 145 -8.24 -13.86 4.82
CA LEU A 145 -8.24 -13.12 3.57
C LEU A 145 -6.82 -12.79 3.09
N ILE A 146 -5.95 -12.31 3.99
CA ILE A 146 -4.55 -12.04 3.67
C ILE A 146 -3.81 -13.32 3.28
N PHE A 147 -4.01 -14.42 4.03
CA PHE A 147 -3.41 -15.71 3.72
C PHE A 147 -3.82 -16.21 2.33
N PHE A 148 -5.13 -16.22 2.02
CA PHE A 148 -5.62 -16.63 0.71
C PHE A 148 -5.12 -15.73 -0.42
N THR A 149 -5.07 -14.42 -0.20
CA THR A 149 -4.56 -13.47 -1.21
C THR A 149 -3.07 -13.70 -1.47
N MET A 150 -2.29 -14.01 -0.43
CA MET A 150 -0.89 -14.38 -0.57
C MET A 150 -0.73 -15.67 -1.40
N CYS A 151 -1.43 -16.74 -1.03
CA CYS A 151 -1.41 -18.01 -1.77
C CYS A 151 -1.85 -17.84 -3.23
N PHE A 152 -2.92 -17.07 -3.46
CA PHE A 152 -3.41 -16.75 -4.80
C PHE A 152 -2.37 -16.00 -5.63
N GLY A 153 -1.72 -14.98 -5.06
CA GLY A 153 -0.67 -14.22 -5.75
C GLY A 153 0.48 -15.10 -6.23
N TRP A 154 0.97 -16.00 -5.36
CA TRP A 154 2.01 -16.96 -5.72
C TRP A 154 1.55 -17.97 -6.78
N GLY A 155 0.35 -18.54 -6.63
CA GLY A 155 -0.23 -19.45 -7.62
C GLY A 155 -0.39 -18.79 -9.00
N ALA A 156 -0.92 -17.57 -9.03
CA ALA A 156 -1.11 -16.80 -10.26
C ALA A 156 0.23 -16.48 -10.95
N LEU A 157 1.28 -16.13 -10.19
CA LEU A 157 2.62 -15.93 -10.77
C LEU A 157 3.18 -17.20 -11.41
N LEU A 158 3.01 -18.36 -10.77
CA LEU A 158 3.41 -19.65 -11.34
C LEU A 158 2.65 -19.94 -12.65
N LEU A 159 1.33 -19.68 -12.67
CA LEU A 159 0.52 -19.82 -13.88
C LEU A 159 0.96 -18.88 -15.00
N ILE A 160 1.26 -17.61 -14.69
CA ILE A 160 1.78 -16.63 -15.66
C ILE A 160 3.12 -17.11 -16.22
N TYR A 161 4.04 -17.52 -15.37
CA TYR A 161 5.37 -18.01 -15.78
C TYR A 161 5.25 -19.19 -16.75
N ASN A 162 4.43 -20.19 -16.38
CA ASN A 162 4.17 -21.36 -17.20
C ASN A 162 3.49 -20.97 -18.54
N SER A 163 2.56 -20.01 -18.52
CA SER A 163 1.89 -19.51 -19.72
C SER A 163 2.89 -18.86 -20.68
N ILE A 164 3.77 -17.98 -20.19
CA ILE A 164 4.79 -17.31 -21.01
C ILE A 164 5.73 -18.35 -21.63
N HIS A 165 6.14 -19.37 -20.88
CA HIS A 165 7.02 -20.42 -21.36
C HIS A 165 6.40 -21.33 -22.42
N ARG A 166 5.09 -21.61 -22.33
CA ARG A 166 4.38 -22.44 -23.32
C ARG A 166 3.95 -21.66 -24.55
N SER A 167 3.83 -20.34 -24.46
CA SER A 167 3.37 -19.50 -25.56
C SER A 167 4.41 -19.35 -26.69
N GLN A 168 3.96 -19.50 -27.93
CA GLN A 168 4.78 -19.28 -29.14
C GLN A 168 4.83 -17.78 -29.48
N LEU A 169 5.62 -17.01 -28.71
CA LEU A 169 5.78 -15.57 -28.90
C LEU A 169 7.06 -15.24 -29.66
N THR A 170 7.06 -14.11 -30.37
CA THR A 170 8.30 -13.56 -30.95
C THR A 170 9.34 -13.29 -29.85
N ALA A 171 10.63 -13.43 -30.16
CA ALA A 171 11.70 -13.22 -29.19
C ALA A 171 11.65 -11.84 -28.51
N LYS A 172 11.26 -10.81 -29.26
CA LYS A 172 11.10 -9.43 -28.74
C LYS A 172 9.94 -9.34 -27.74
N THR A 173 8.78 -9.91 -28.06
CA THR A 173 7.61 -9.90 -27.15
C THR A 173 7.87 -10.74 -25.91
N ARG A 174 8.51 -11.92 -26.06
CA ARG A 174 8.88 -12.77 -24.92
C ARG A 174 9.83 -12.06 -23.96
N ARG A 175 10.86 -11.37 -24.48
CA ARG A 175 11.78 -10.57 -23.64
C ARG A 175 11.04 -9.48 -22.87
N LEU A 176 10.10 -8.79 -23.53
CA LEU A 176 9.28 -7.77 -22.89
C LEU A 176 8.39 -8.36 -21.79
N GLN A 177 7.68 -9.46 -22.06
CA GLN A 177 6.82 -10.11 -21.05
C GLN A 177 7.62 -10.64 -19.87
N MET A 178 8.78 -11.25 -20.09
CA MET A 178 9.65 -11.70 -19.00
C MET A 178 10.17 -10.55 -18.14
N MET A 179 10.52 -9.41 -18.73
CA MET A 179 10.92 -8.22 -17.96
C MET A 179 9.77 -7.73 -17.05
N LEU A 180 8.54 -7.69 -17.58
CA LEU A 180 7.36 -7.29 -16.81
C LEU A 180 7.00 -8.33 -15.73
N PHE A 181 7.19 -9.62 -16.02
CA PHE A 181 7.03 -10.71 -15.06
C PHE A 181 8.00 -10.58 -13.89
N TRP A 182 9.29 -10.35 -14.15
CA TRP A 182 10.27 -10.17 -13.09
C TRP A 182 9.97 -8.94 -12.21
N SER A 183 9.45 -7.87 -12.82
CA SER A 183 8.99 -6.71 -12.06
C SER A 183 7.86 -7.05 -11.10
N ILE A 184 6.82 -7.77 -11.55
CA ILE A 184 5.69 -8.14 -10.68
C ILE A 184 6.06 -9.22 -9.66
N PHE A 185 6.98 -10.13 -10.02
CA PHE A 185 7.54 -11.10 -9.09
C PHE A 185 8.29 -10.43 -7.94
N ALA A 186 9.15 -9.46 -8.25
CA ALA A 186 9.85 -8.68 -7.23
C ALA A 186 8.88 -7.87 -6.33
N GLN A 187 7.86 -7.25 -6.92
CA GLN A 187 6.81 -6.56 -6.16
C GLN A 187 6.02 -7.52 -5.26
N ASN A 188 5.73 -8.74 -5.72
CA ASN A 188 5.04 -9.74 -4.91
C ASN A 188 5.90 -10.26 -3.75
N ILE A 189 7.21 -10.43 -3.97
CA ILE A 189 8.16 -10.73 -2.88
C ILE A 189 8.14 -9.60 -1.85
N ASN A 190 8.25 -8.35 -2.32
CA ASN A 190 8.24 -7.18 -1.45
C ASN A 190 6.93 -7.10 -0.64
N LEU A 191 5.78 -7.28 -1.30
CA LEU A 191 4.47 -7.31 -0.66
C LEU A 191 4.35 -8.46 0.35
N SER A 192 4.85 -9.65 0.01
CA SER A 192 4.80 -10.81 0.91
C SER A 192 5.67 -10.61 2.16
N ALA A 193 6.91 -10.16 1.97
CA ALA A 193 7.88 -10.01 3.04
C ALA A 193 7.62 -8.79 3.92
N LEU A 194 7.26 -7.65 3.32
CA LEU A 194 7.14 -6.38 4.04
C LEU A 194 5.68 -6.00 4.39
N LEU A 195 4.67 -6.65 3.81
CA LEU A 195 3.26 -6.36 4.11
C LEU A 195 2.51 -7.57 4.63
N TYR A 196 2.44 -8.68 3.90
CA TYR A 196 1.66 -9.86 4.33
C TYR A 196 2.22 -10.49 5.60
N LEU A 197 3.52 -10.78 5.64
CA LEU A 197 4.12 -11.47 6.79
C LEU A 197 4.02 -10.64 8.08
N PRO A 198 4.37 -9.33 8.12
CA PRO A 198 4.19 -8.51 9.32
C PRO A 198 2.71 -8.36 9.73
N THR A 199 1.80 -8.23 8.76
CA THR A 199 0.37 -8.11 9.06
C THR A 199 -0.21 -9.42 9.60
N LEU A 200 0.18 -10.57 9.05
CA LEU A 200 -0.23 -11.88 9.58
C LEU A 200 0.37 -12.12 10.97
N LEU A 201 1.63 -11.76 11.20
CA LEU A 201 2.24 -11.86 12.52
C LEU A 201 1.50 -11.00 13.54
N PHE A 202 1.12 -9.77 13.16
CA PHE A 202 0.28 -8.89 13.96
C PHE A 202 -1.08 -9.54 14.25
N LEU A 203 -1.84 -9.94 13.23
CA LEU A 203 -3.21 -10.46 13.42
C LEU A 203 -3.25 -11.81 14.14
N CYS A 204 -2.47 -12.80 13.67
CA CYS A 204 -2.38 -14.11 14.30
C CYS A 204 -1.80 -14.02 15.71
N GLY A 205 -0.90 -13.07 15.93
CA GLY A 205 -0.34 -12.80 17.24
C GLY A 205 -1.38 -12.48 18.31
N HIS A 206 -2.43 -11.74 17.94
CA HIS A 206 -3.57 -11.47 18.82
C HIS A 206 -4.39 -12.74 19.06
N ILE A 207 -4.63 -13.56 18.02
CA ILE A 207 -5.38 -14.81 18.13
C ILE A 207 -4.68 -15.83 19.04
N PHE A 208 -3.35 -15.93 18.96
CA PHE A 208 -2.56 -16.90 19.73
C PHE A 208 -2.12 -16.42 21.10
N GLY A 209 -2.48 -15.20 21.48
CA GLY A 209 -2.23 -14.73 22.83
C GLY A 209 -0.76 -14.38 23.14
N LEU A 210 0.04 -13.95 22.16
CA LEU A 210 1.48 -13.78 22.34
C LEU A 210 1.85 -12.62 23.30
N ARG A 211 2.50 -12.95 24.43
CA ARG A 211 2.81 -12.02 25.53
C ARG A 211 3.60 -10.75 25.13
N ASN A 212 4.51 -10.84 24.16
CA ASN A 212 5.38 -9.73 23.74
C ASN A 212 4.85 -8.95 22.51
N MET A 213 3.55 -9.04 22.25
CA MET A 213 2.91 -8.40 21.09
C MET A 213 3.16 -6.90 20.93
N PRO A 214 3.10 -6.05 21.97
CA PRO A 214 3.28 -4.60 21.78
C PRO A 214 4.64 -4.26 21.15
N THR A 215 5.71 -4.93 21.59
CA THR A 215 7.05 -4.78 21.03
C THR A 215 7.11 -5.27 19.58
N ILE A 216 6.54 -6.45 19.31
CA ILE A 216 6.49 -7.03 17.96
C ILE A 216 5.74 -6.09 17.00
N ASN A 217 4.63 -5.51 17.45
CA ASN A 217 3.77 -4.65 16.64
C ASN A 217 4.51 -3.39 16.20
N VAL A 218 5.32 -2.78 17.07
CA VAL A 218 6.17 -1.64 16.68
C VAL A 218 7.12 -2.00 15.53
N PHE A 219 7.76 -3.17 15.60
CA PHE A 219 8.61 -3.65 14.50
C PHE A 219 7.82 -3.94 13.23
N CYS A 220 6.65 -4.58 13.34
CA CYS A 220 5.78 -4.84 12.18
C CYS A 220 5.34 -3.54 11.51
N PHE A 221 4.92 -2.53 12.27
CA PHE A 221 4.54 -1.22 11.71
C PHE A 221 5.68 -0.54 10.98
N PHE A 222 6.90 -0.56 11.53
CA PHE A 222 8.07 0.00 10.85
C PHE A 222 8.27 -0.63 9.47
N VAL A 223 8.17 -1.96 9.38
CA VAL A 223 8.30 -2.69 8.12
C VAL A 223 7.18 -2.31 7.14
N LEU A 224 5.94 -2.18 7.62
CA LEU A 224 4.79 -1.76 6.80
C LEU A 224 4.98 -0.36 6.19
N PHE A 225 5.52 0.59 6.96
CA PHE A 225 5.78 1.95 6.49
C PHE A 225 6.81 2.01 5.37
N VAL A 226 7.84 1.16 5.44
CA VAL A 226 8.92 1.13 4.45
C VAL A 226 8.50 0.41 3.16
N HIS A 227 7.47 -0.44 3.20
CA HIS A 227 7.09 -1.27 2.06
C HIS A 227 6.79 -0.46 0.78
N THR A 228 6.08 0.67 0.88
CA THR A 228 5.69 1.50 -0.28
C THR A 228 6.93 2.10 -0.94
N SER A 229 7.86 2.63 -0.14
CA SER A 229 9.11 3.20 -0.63
C SER A 229 9.95 2.14 -1.35
N VAL A 230 10.05 0.94 -0.76
CA VAL A 230 10.77 -0.19 -1.40
C VAL A 230 10.07 -0.61 -2.69
N ASP A 231 8.74 -0.66 -2.72
CA ASP A 231 7.97 -1.02 -3.92
C ASP A 231 8.25 -0.04 -5.07
N CYS A 232 8.27 1.26 -4.79
CA CYS A 232 8.64 2.30 -5.76
C CYS A 232 10.09 2.12 -6.26
N CYS A 233 11.03 1.83 -5.37
CA CYS A 233 12.42 1.53 -5.73
C CYS A 233 12.53 0.29 -6.63
N MET A 234 11.78 -0.77 -6.33
CA MET A 234 11.74 -2.00 -7.13
C MET A 234 11.21 -1.73 -8.54
N ILE A 235 10.13 -0.95 -8.67
CA ILE A 235 9.60 -0.51 -9.97
C ILE A 235 10.68 0.22 -10.78
N LEU A 236 11.36 1.20 -10.18
CA LEU A 236 12.42 1.98 -10.82
C LEU A 236 13.61 1.12 -11.23
N TYR A 237 13.95 0.11 -10.43
CA TYR A 237 15.07 -0.80 -10.68
C TYR A 237 14.80 -1.74 -11.87
N PHE A 238 13.66 -2.44 -11.87
CA PHE A 238 13.34 -3.48 -12.84
C PHE A 238 12.81 -2.94 -14.18
N ILE A 239 12.09 -1.81 -14.19
CA ILE A 239 11.49 -1.27 -15.41
C ILE A 239 12.48 -0.32 -16.10
N GLY A 240 13.41 -0.89 -16.88
CA GLY A 240 14.47 -0.15 -17.58
C GLY A 240 13.99 1.06 -18.44
N PRO A 241 12.87 0.99 -19.17
CA PRO A 241 12.32 2.16 -19.87
C PRO A 241 11.96 3.32 -18.93
N TYR A 242 11.40 3.00 -17.75
CA TYR A 242 11.00 4.00 -16.76
C TYR A 242 12.23 4.69 -16.17
N ARG A 243 13.27 3.92 -15.83
CA ARG A 243 14.57 4.47 -15.38
C ARG A 243 15.17 5.43 -16.41
N ARG A 244 15.17 5.05 -17.70
CA ARG A 244 15.68 5.91 -18.78
C ARG A 244 14.88 7.20 -18.93
N PHE A 245 13.56 7.12 -18.81
CA PHE A 245 12.69 8.30 -18.85
C PHE A 245 12.97 9.26 -17.69
N VAL A 246 13.00 8.73 -16.45
CA VAL A 246 13.30 9.52 -15.24
C VAL A 246 14.68 10.18 -15.38
N LEU A 247 15.72 9.43 -15.76
CA LEU A 247 17.06 9.99 -15.98
C LEU A 247 17.05 11.09 -17.06
N LYS A 248 16.33 10.91 -18.17
CA LYS A 248 16.25 11.93 -19.22
C LYS A 248 15.56 13.21 -18.74
N VAL A 249 14.47 13.10 -17.98
CA VAL A 249 13.75 14.27 -17.44
C VAL A 249 14.63 15.00 -16.43
N PHE A 250 15.21 14.29 -15.46
CA PHE A 250 16.05 14.91 -14.44
C PHE A 250 17.36 15.48 -15.02
N CYS A 251 18.08 14.74 -15.88
CA CYS A 251 19.28 15.26 -16.52
C CYS A 251 18.98 16.40 -17.51
N GLY A 252 17.84 16.37 -18.20
CA GLY A 252 17.39 17.45 -19.09
C GLY A 252 17.05 18.73 -18.32
N VAL A 253 16.44 18.62 -17.14
CA VAL A 253 16.20 19.76 -16.23
C VAL A 253 17.52 20.33 -15.72
N LEU A 254 18.46 19.48 -15.29
CA LEU A 254 19.77 19.93 -14.82
C LEU A 254 20.59 20.61 -15.92
N GLN A 255 20.51 20.15 -17.17
CA GLN A 255 21.14 20.82 -18.31
C GLN A 255 20.49 22.17 -18.60
N LYS A 256 19.16 22.28 -18.48
CA LYS A 256 18.42 23.52 -18.72
C LYS A 256 18.68 24.58 -17.64
N GLU A 257 18.82 24.20 -16.38
CA GLU A 257 19.23 25.13 -15.31
C GLU A 257 20.66 25.64 -15.50
N ARG A 258 21.57 24.76 -15.91
CA ARG A 258 22.98 25.12 -16.15
C ARG A 258 23.13 26.08 -17.34
N TYR A 259 22.31 25.94 -18.39
CA TYR A 259 22.30 26.88 -19.54
C TYR A 259 21.51 28.17 -19.28
N GLY A 260 20.38 28.09 -18.55
CA GLY A 260 19.57 29.27 -18.21
C GLY A 260 20.29 30.26 -17.29
N SER A 261 21.15 29.76 -16.40
CA SER A 261 21.99 30.58 -15.52
C SER A 261 23.14 31.27 -16.27
N SER A 262 23.59 30.71 -17.39
CA SER A 262 24.64 31.30 -18.23
C SER A 262 24.13 32.38 -19.18
N VAL A 263 22.86 32.31 -19.62
CA VAL A 263 22.28 33.31 -20.55
C VAL A 263 21.88 34.60 -19.84
N LEU A 264 21.51 34.54 -18.55
CA LEU A 264 21.16 35.73 -17.75
C LEU A 264 22.36 36.60 -17.34
N VAL A 265 23.59 36.09 -17.42
CA VAL A 265 24.80 36.89 -17.19
C VAL A 265 25.25 37.62 -18.45
N THR A 266 24.96 37.09 -19.64
CA THR A 266 25.38 37.69 -20.93
C THR A 266 24.34 38.66 -21.52
N SER A 267 23.06 38.54 -21.15
CA SER A 267 22.00 39.39 -21.70
C SER A 267 21.92 40.80 -21.10
N ARG A 268 22.70 41.12 -20.06
CA ARG A 268 22.79 42.47 -19.50
C ARG A 268 23.80 43.38 -20.22
N ILE A 269 24.51 42.86 -21.23
CA ILE A 269 25.55 43.59 -21.98
C ILE A 269 25.07 44.08 -23.36
N TRP A 270 23.94 43.57 -23.89
CA TRP A 270 23.56 43.76 -25.30
C TRP A 270 22.21 44.47 -25.55
N GLN A 271 21.69 45.26 -24.59
CA GLN A 271 20.42 45.99 -24.74
C GLN A 271 20.57 47.49 -25.11
N SER A 272 21.58 47.85 -25.91
CA SER A 272 21.70 49.21 -26.45
C SER A 272 21.85 49.23 -27.96
N GLU A 273 20.80 48.85 -28.71
CA GLU A 273 20.64 49.33 -30.09
C GLU A 273 19.18 49.15 -30.59
N PRO A 274 18.42 50.24 -30.81
CA PRO A 274 17.09 50.16 -31.38
C PRO A 274 17.15 50.10 -32.92
N SER A 275 16.51 49.07 -33.46
CA SER A 275 16.43 48.73 -34.87
C SER A 275 15.51 49.67 -35.65
N ARG A 276 15.98 50.04 -36.85
CA ARG A 276 15.22 50.65 -37.95
C ARG A 276 14.45 49.56 -38.75
N VAL A 277 13.19 49.88 -39.16
CA VAL A 277 12.69 49.85 -40.57
C VAL A 277 12.64 48.47 -41.27
N LYS A 278 11.65 48.01 -42.06
CA LYS A 278 10.36 48.45 -42.62
C LYS A 278 9.65 47.17 -43.10
N VAL A 279 8.32 47.15 -43.12
CA VAL A 279 7.50 46.18 -43.86
C VAL A 279 7.30 46.70 -45.28
N VAL A 280 7.53 45.85 -46.28
CA VAL A 280 7.18 46.07 -47.69
C VAL A 280 6.13 45.02 -48.05
N LEU A 281 5.01 45.50 -48.61
CA LEU A 281 4.01 44.74 -49.36
C LEU A 281 4.34 44.88 -50.84
#